data_AF-A0A2W6FHT9-F1
#
_entry.id   AF-A0A2W6FHT9-F1
#
_cell.length_a   1.000
_cell.length_b   1.000
_cell.length_c   1.000
_cell.angle_alpha   90.00
_cell.angle_beta   90.00
_cell.angle_gamma   90.00
#
_symmetry.space_group_name_H-M   'P 1'
#
loop_
_entity.id
_entity.type
_entity.pdbx_description
1 polymer ?
#
loop_
_entity_poly.entity_id
_entity_poly.type
_entity_poly.pdbx_seq_one_letter_code
_entity_poly.pdbx_strand_id
1 'polypeptide(L)'
;MIHKALTSGQIDGYPAYTGKLLSAITRTARPQPSAQVAYDTAKAFERRHGLTVLDMTPFSDVDAVAVNARLARQSNLTEVGDLRRL
;
A
#
# COMPACT_ATOMS: atom_id res chain seq x y z
N MET A 1 -18.63 -1.64 0.15
CA MET A 1 -17.18 -1.52 -0.12
C MET A 1 -17.01 -0.83 -1.46
N ILE A 2 -16.08 0.13 -1.57
CA ILE A 2 -15.89 0.99 -2.76
C ILE A 2 -15.59 0.17 -4.03
N HIS A 3 -14.82 -0.92 -3.93
CA HIS A 3 -14.56 -1.82 -5.07
C HIS A 3 -15.86 -2.36 -5.73
N LYS A 4 -16.92 -2.65 -4.95
CA LYS A 4 -18.21 -3.08 -5.51
C LYS A 4 -18.91 -1.95 -6.28
N ALA A 5 -18.78 -0.70 -5.80
CA ALA A 5 -19.32 0.45 -6.52
C ALA A 5 -18.60 0.62 -7.87
N LEU A 6 -17.28 0.44 -7.90
CA LEU A 6 -16.48 0.46 -9.12
C LEU A 6 -16.91 -0.66 -10.09
N THR A 7 -16.93 -1.92 -9.64
CA THR A 7 -17.26 -3.05 -10.53
C THR A 7 -18.73 -3.12 -10.96
N SER A 8 -19.63 -2.37 -10.31
CA SER A 8 -21.03 -2.23 -10.72
C SER A 8 -21.31 -0.97 -11.54
N GLY A 9 -20.31 -0.14 -11.83
CA GLY A 9 -20.46 1.09 -12.61
C GLY A 9 -21.14 2.24 -11.88
N GLN A 10 -21.18 2.22 -10.54
CA GLN A 10 -21.69 3.35 -9.75
C GLN A 10 -20.66 4.48 -9.61
N ILE A 11 -19.38 4.17 -9.83
CA ILE A 11 -18.26 5.13 -9.89
C ILE A 11 -17.28 4.67 -10.98
N ASP A 12 -16.50 5.60 -11.52
CA ASP A 12 -15.51 5.31 -12.58
C ASP A 12 -14.07 5.15 -12.07
N GLY A 13 -13.80 5.52 -10.81
CA GLY A 13 -12.47 5.40 -10.23
C GLY A 13 -12.38 5.90 -8.78
N TYR A 14 -11.32 5.52 -8.08
CA TYR A 14 -11.01 5.98 -6.71
C TYR A 14 -9.53 5.73 -6.35
N PRO A 15 -8.94 6.49 -5.40
CA PRO A 15 -7.63 6.16 -4.84
C PRO A 15 -7.70 4.88 -4.01
N ALA A 16 -6.89 3.88 -4.36
CA ALA A 16 -6.85 2.60 -3.67
C ALA A 16 -5.45 2.30 -3.11
N TYR A 17 -5.40 1.67 -1.95
CA TYR A 17 -4.17 1.13 -1.39
C TYR A 17 -3.93 -0.28 -1.94
N THR A 18 -2.73 -0.54 -2.48
CA THR A 18 -2.37 -1.84 -3.07
C THR A 18 -2.59 -2.99 -2.09
N GLY A 19 -2.19 -2.83 -0.82
CA GLY A 19 -2.44 -3.83 0.23
C GLY A 19 -3.93 -4.09 0.50
N LYS A 20 -4.80 -3.08 0.40
CA LYS A 20 -6.25 -3.25 0.58
C LYS A 20 -6.88 -3.99 -0.61
N LEU A 21 -6.48 -3.66 -1.84
CA LEU A 21 -6.89 -4.41 -3.03
C LEU A 21 -6.54 -5.89 -2.85
N LEU A 22 -5.28 -6.20 -2.52
CA LEU A 22 -4.83 -7.59 -2.30
C LEU A 22 -5.61 -8.30 -1.20
N SER A 23 -5.87 -7.65 -0.07
CA SER A 23 -6.64 -8.25 1.03
C SER A 23 -8.07 -8.62 0.63
N ALA A 24 -8.69 -7.85 -0.27
CA ALA A 24 -10.02 -8.16 -0.80
C ALA A 24 -10.00 -9.35 -1.77
N ILE A 25 -8.88 -9.59 -2.43
CA ILE A 25 -8.67 -10.61 -3.47
C ILE A 25 -8.32 -11.97 -2.86
N THR A 26 -7.27 -12.02 -2.05
CA THR A 26 -6.61 -13.27 -1.66
C THR A 26 -7.19 -13.87 -0.38
N ARG A 27 -8.13 -13.15 0.28
CA ARG A 27 -8.65 -13.44 1.65
C ARG A 27 -7.53 -13.70 2.68
N THR A 28 -6.29 -13.34 2.34
CA THR A 28 -5.10 -13.59 3.12
C THR A 28 -4.29 -12.30 3.12
N ALA A 29 -4.25 -11.64 4.28
CA ALA A 29 -3.49 -10.41 4.49
C ALA A 29 -1.98 -10.69 4.64
N ARG A 30 -1.39 -11.48 3.72
CA ARG A 30 0.06 -11.67 3.73
C ARG A 30 0.73 -10.43 3.14
N PRO A 31 1.68 -9.82 3.88
CA PRO A 31 2.49 -8.73 3.33
C PRO A 31 3.20 -9.20 2.07
N GLN A 32 3.21 -8.35 1.04
CA GLN A 32 4.01 -8.60 -0.15
C GLN A 32 5.48 -8.24 0.12
N PRO A 33 6.44 -8.85 -0.59
CA PRO A 33 7.87 -8.58 -0.40
C PRO A 33 8.30 -7.12 -0.64
N SER A 34 7.56 -6.38 -1.46
CA SER A 34 7.82 -4.96 -1.73
C SER A 34 6.56 -4.23 -2.20
N ALA A 35 6.60 -2.89 -2.16
CA ALA A 35 5.53 -2.04 -2.71
C ALA A 35 5.29 -2.30 -4.19
N GLN A 36 6.36 -2.50 -4.98
CA GLN A 36 6.27 -2.80 -6.41
C GLN A 36 5.56 -4.12 -6.67
N VAL A 37 5.90 -5.19 -5.93
CA VAL A 37 5.22 -6.49 -6.06
C VAL A 37 3.74 -6.37 -5.69
N ALA A 38 3.39 -5.58 -4.67
CA ALA A 38 2.00 -5.33 -4.31
C ALA A 38 1.23 -4.59 -5.43
N TYR A 39 1.85 -3.58 -6.03
CA TYR A 39 1.30 -2.83 -7.15
C TYR A 39 1.07 -3.71 -8.38
N ASP A 40 2.09 -4.48 -8.80
CA ASP A 40 2.00 -5.34 -9.98
C ASP A 40 0.96 -6.43 -9.81
N THR A 41 0.86 -7.00 -8.59
CA THR A 41 -0.16 -8.02 -8.27
C THR A 41 -1.57 -7.42 -8.30
N ALA A 42 -1.77 -6.24 -7.71
CA ALA A 42 -3.07 -5.56 -7.74
C ALA A 42 -3.46 -5.20 -9.18
N LYS A 43 -2.54 -4.65 -9.97
CA LYS A 43 -2.74 -4.32 -11.39
C LYS A 43 -3.10 -5.54 -12.23
N ALA A 44 -2.41 -6.66 -12.03
CA ALA A 44 -2.70 -7.90 -12.73
C ALA A 44 -4.08 -8.47 -12.38
N PHE A 45 -4.53 -8.31 -11.13
CA PHE A 45 -5.87 -8.71 -10.71
C PHE A 45 -6.96 -7.84 -11.35
N GLU A 46 -6.88 -6.52 -11.15
CA GLU A 46 -7.89 -5.57 -11.63
C GLU A 46 -8.06 -5.62 -13.15
N ARG A 47 -6.97 -5.89 -13.88
CA ARG A 47 -7.01 -6.09 -15.34
C ARG A 47 -7.93 -7.24 -15.76
N ARG A 48 -8.07 -8.30 -14.94
CA ARG A 48 -9.00 -9.41 -15.21
C ARG A 48 -10.46 -9.00 -15.06
N HIS A 49 -10.73 -7.89 -14.38
CA HIS A 49 -12.06 -7.31 -14.17
C HIS A 49 -12.35 -6.14 -15.12
N GLY A 50 -11.51 -5.92 -16.14
CA GLY A 50 -11.69 -4.81 -17.10
C GLY A 50 -11.33 -3.44 -16.51
N LEU A 51 -10.65 -3.41 -15.36
CA LEU A 51 -10.26 -2.19 -14.67
C LEU A 51 -8.79 -1.85 -14.94
N THR A 52 -8.47 -0.56 -14.86
CA THR A 52 -7.10 -0.05 -15.03
C THR A 52 -6.59 0.52 -13.71
N VAL A 53 -5.46 -0.01 -13.24
CA VAL A 53 -4.71 0.60 -12.12
C VAL A 53 -3.70 1.60 -12.70
N LEU A 54 -3.85 2.86 -12.31
CA LEU A 54 -2.97 3.97 -12.68
C LEU A 54 -1.68 3.94 -11.85
N ASP A 55 -0.75 4.84 -12.16
CA ASP A 55 0.55 4.91 -11.49
C ASP A 55 0.42 5.07 -9.97
N MET A 56 1.21 4.28 -9.23
CA MET A 56 1.22 4.34 -7.77
C MET A 56 1.94 5.59 -7.26
N THR A 57 1.50 6.09 -6.12
CA THR A 57 2.20 7.15 -5.40
C THR A 57 3.55 6.67 -4.85
N PRO A 58 4.55 7.56 -4.68
CA PRO A 58 5.88 7.19 -4.18
C PRO A 58 5.93 6.98 -2.65
N PHE A 59 4.78 7.00 -1.96
CA PHE A 59 4.69 6.85 -0.51
C PHE A 59 3.88 5.62 -0.12
N SER A 60 4.13 5.14 1.10
CA SER A 60 3.40 4.04 1.73
C SER A 60 2.61 4.56 2.93
N ASP A 61 1.33 4.20 2.99
CA ASP A 61 0.47 4.40 4.16
C ASP A 61 0.31 3.04 4.87
N VAL A 62 1.21 2.79 5.82
CA VAL A 62 1.35 1.53 6.55
C VAL A 62 1.65 1.84 8.01
N ASP A 63 1.46 0.85 8.89
CA ASP A 63 1.86 0.96 10.28
C ASP A 63 3.36 1.31 10.37
N ALA A 64 3.67 2.37 11.11
CA ALA A 64 5.01 2.91 11.24
C ALA A 64 5.25 3.42 12.67
N VAL A 65 6.52 3.57 13.04
CA VAL A 65 6.94 4.20 14.29
C VAL A 65 7.53 5.56 13.98
N ALA A 66 6.85 6.61 14.42
CA ALA A 66 7.36 7.97 14.34
C ALA A 66 8.12 8.33 15.63
N VAL A 67 9.26 9.00 15.47
CA VAL A 67 10.07 9.52 16.59
C VAL A 67 10.16 11.04 16.51
N ASN A 68 10.56 11.67 17.61
CA ASN A 68 10.83 13.11 17.62
C ASN A 68 11.91 13.47 16.58
N ALA A 69 11.67 14.51 15.79
CA ALA A 69 12.56 14.89 14.69
C ALA A 69 13.95 15.34 15.16
N ARG A 70 14.10 15.83 16.39
CA ARG A 70 15.41 16.14 16.99
C ARG A 70 16.19 14.86 17.28
N LEU A 71 15.52 13.88 17.91
CA LEU A 71 16.11 12.57 18.20
C LEU A 71 16.57 11.87 16.92
N ALA A 72 15.72 11.84 15.88
CA ALA A 72 16.06 11.25 14.59
C ALA A 72 17.35 11.82 14.00
N ARG A 73 17.51 13.14 14.03
CA ARG A 73 18.71 13.81 13.49
C ARG A 73 19.96 13.55 14.33
N GLN A 74 19.83 13.56 15.66
CA GLN A 74 20.98 13.38 16.56
C GLN A 74 21.49 11.94 16.57
N SER A 75 20.59 10.97 16.40
CA SER A 75 20.91 9.54 16.45
C SER A 75 20.95 8.87 15.07
N ASN A 76 20.86 9.66 13.99
CA ASN A 76 20.84 9.19 12.59
C ASN A 76 19.84 8.05 12.36
N LEU A 77 18.57 8.29 12.71
CA LEU A 77 17.46 7.34 12.58
C LEU A 77 16.69 7.59 11.29
N THR A 78 16.61 6.58 10.44
CA THR A 78 15.97 6.57 9.12
C THR A 78 15.00 5.41 8.92
N GLU A 79 15.24 4.28 9.58
CA GLU A 79 14.40 3.08 9.55
C GLU A 79 14.15 2.53 10.96
N VAL A 80 13.13 1.69 11.13
CA VAL A 80 12.78 1.11 12.43
C VAL A 80 13.95 0.31 13.03
N GLY A 81 14.78 -0.32 12.19
CA GLY A 81 15.98 -1.05 12.61
C GLY A 81 17.00 -0.19 13.35
N ASP A 82 17.02 1.12 13.06
CA ASP A 82 17.94 2.07 13.69
C ASP A 82 17.68 2.25 15.19
N LEU A 83 16.45 2.02 15.64
CA LEU A 83 16.06 2.11 17.04
C LEU A 83 16.79 1.09 17.93
N ARG A 84 17.34 0.01 17.37
CA ARG A 84 18.11 -0.99 18.13
C ARG A 84 19.42 -0.45 18.69
N ARG A 85 19.90 0.68 18.19
CA ARG A 85 21.16 1.33 18.61
C ARG A 85 20.95 2.34 19.73
N LEU A 86 19.70 2.64 20.10
CA LEU A 86 19.33 3.60 21.14
C LEU A 86 19.37 2.98 22.54
#